data_AF-A0A8H3CHW9-F1
#
_entry.id   AF-A0A8H3CHW9-F1
#
_cell.length_a   1.000
_cell.length_b   1.000
_cell.length_c   1.000
_cell.angle_alpha   90.00
_cell.angle_beta   90.00
_cell.angle_gamma   90.00
#
_symmetry.space_group_name_H-M   'P 1'
#
loop_
_entity.id
_entity.type
_entity.pdbx_description
1 polymer ?
#
loop_
_entity_poly.entity_id
_entity_poly.type
_entity_poly.pdbx_seq_one_letter_code
_entity_poly.pdbx_strand_id
1 'polypeptide(L)'
;MYETMAGKIPYEGRNDTMVFILVTVKKEFPERFQAIPNDGGRTDRLWKLLTMCWSFDPAARPSAAEVAESMRAIVSNAETPILRPTPINEQDDSELTVQEGQPNEQSRKLGKEETTLSWILDRREILPASAFNPPAINTTLREDTFDRETRDQVNAKTLPHPPKDYGPRLSAAPNENGARRESPVSGEEPSSTHAIDAARRAWANNLKAEWARRGAQEENHHLYIHTDPHPLSHIQETPTSSYGYTPASAEQYRWYQEQQEELKYRKRQAARAFREAREAAAARKAFEEERQRLEMERLREEDRRKNEEQFVITAWQRYEHGWQDLMNGASEEDRPLTFYDIPWPVSMPVRSFGELQSTAIERFLLSPYHSTTQTRKMRLSAALKQWHLDAFTRLFGDRLEESHRTAILTAAHMVMHTIVELRSEETGP
;
A
#
# COMPACT_ATOMS: atom_id res chain seq x y z
N MET A 1 -12.42 21.56 9.34
CA MET A 1 -13.48 21.82 10.34
C MET A 1 -13.29 20.96 11.58
N TYR A 2 -13.44 19.62 11.51
CA TYR A 2 -13.21 18.75 12.68
C TYR A 2 -11.83 18.97 13.30
N GLU A 3 -10.77 18.90 12.50
CA GLU A 3 -9.39 19.12 12.96
C GLU A 3 -9.20 20.50 13.61
N THR A 4 -9.78 21.53 13.00
CA THR A 4 -9.75 22.91 13.51
C THR A 4 -10.40 23.05 14.89
N MET A 5 -11.45 22.28 15.16
CA MET A 5 -12.19 22.36 16.43
C MET A 5 -11.65 21.39 17.49
N ALA A 6 -11.20 20.21 17.07
CA ALA A 6 -10.67 19.18 17.97
C ALA A 6 -9.19 19.40 18.30
N GLY A 7 -8.48 20.23 17.52
CA GLY A 7 -7.03 20.41 17.63
C GLY A 7 -6.22 19.16 17.28
N LYS A 8 -6.88 18.14 16.71
CA LYS A 8 -6.38 16.79 16.47
C LYS A 8 -6.95 16.27 15.15
N ILE A 9 -6.18 15.45 14.45
CA ILE A 9 -6.64 14.82 13.21
C ILE A 9 -7.77 13.81 13.50
N PRO A 10 -8.75 13.63 12.60
CA PRO A 10 -9.74 12.56 12.72
C PRO A 10 -9.07 11.19 12.87
N TYR A 11 -9.61 10.34 13.74
CA TYR A 11 -9.08 8.99 14.02
C TYR A 11 -7.63 8.95 14.54
N GLU A 12 -7.20 9.96 15.28
CA GLU A 12 -5.88 10.00 15.93
C GLU A 12 -5.54 8.67 16.64
N GLY A 13 -4.32 8.17 16.40
CA GLY A 13 -3.84 6.89 16.94
C GLY A 13 -4.27 5.64 16.16
N ARG A 14 -5.03 5.77 15.07
CA ARG A 14 -5.33 4.67 14.13
C ARG A 14 -4.41 4.74 12.92
N ASN A 15 -4.00 3.58 12.40
CA ASN A 15 -3.25 3.53 11.13
C ASN A 15 -4.18 3.72 9.92
N ASP A 16 -3.63 4.15 8.79
CA ASP A 16 -4.41 4.51 7.58
C ASP A 16 -5.30 3.38 7.08
N THR A 17 -4.82 2.13 7.13
CA THR A 17 -5.59 0.94 6.74
C THR A 17 -6.83 0.77 7.62
N MET A 18 -6.69 0.96 8.94
CA MET A 18 -7.81 0.90 9.87
C MET A 18 -8.79 2.04 9.64
N VAL A 19 -8.30 3.26 9.38
CA VAL A 19 -9.17 4.41 9.02
C VAL A 19 -9.97 4.10 7.76
N PHE A 20 -9.33 3.52 6.74
CA PHE A 20 -10.01 3.10 5.52
C PHE A 20 -11.12 2.08 5.81
N ILE A 21 -10.84 1.05 6.62
CA ILE A 21 -11.85 0.04 7.01
C ILE A 21 -13.00 0.66 7.80
N LEU A 22 -12.69 1.53 8.78
CA LEU A 22 -13.68 2.21 9.61
C LEU A 22 -14.63 3.05 8.74
N VAL A 23 -14.08 3.82 7.81
CA VAL A 23 -14.87 4.70 6.94
C VAL A 23 -15.62 3.90 5.87
N THR A 24 -14.94 3.07 5.08
CA THR A 24 -15.55 2.47 3.88
C THR A 24 -16.37 1.23 4.16
N VAL A 25 -15.95 0.39 5.12
CA VAL A 25 -16.58 -0.89 5.42
C VAL A 25 -17.55 -0.74 6.59
N LYS A 26 -17.08 -0.21 7.72
CA LYS A 26 -17.91 -0.08 8.92
C LYS A 26 -18.85 1.11 8.90
N LYS A 27 -18.56 2.10 8.04
CA LYS A 27 -19.31 3.36 7.96
C LYS A 27 -19.37 4.10 9.31
N GLU A 28 -18.26 4.07 10.03
CA GLU A 28 -18.12 4.72 11.34
C GLU A 28 -17.46 6.09 11.19
N PHE A 29 -18.09 7.13 11.74
CA PHE A 29 -17.55 8.49 11.80
C PHE A 29 -16.54 8.66 12.94
N PRO A 30 -15.69 9.71 12.90
CA PRO A 30 -14.85 10.06 14.04
C PRO A 30 -15.72 10.27 15.30
N GLU A 31 -15.17 9.88 16.44
CA GLU A 31 -15.85 10.07 17.73
C GLU A 31 -16.11 11.56 18.00
N ARG A 32 -17.23 11.86 18.66
CA ARG A 32 -17.49 13.22 19.13
C ARG A 32 -16.46 13.58 20.19
N PHE A 33 -15.61 14.55 19.88
CA PHE A 33 -14.57 14.98 20.81
C PHE A 33 -15.17 15.69 22.03
N GLN A 34 -14.54 15.49 23.18
CA GLN A 34 -15.05 15.90 24.50
C GLN A 34 -15.28 17.43 24.64
N ALA A 35 -14.61 18.25 23.81
CA ALA A 35 -14.75 19.69 23.85
C ALA A 35 -16.07 20.23 23.24
N ILE A 36 -16.93 19.38 22.66
CA ILE A 36 -18.31 19.72 22.32
C ILE A 36 -19.25 19.00 23.30
N PRO A 37 -19.66 19.63 24.41
CA PRO A 37 -20.60 19.04 25.37
C PRO A 37 -21.91 18.63 24.70
N ASN A 38 -22.54 17.55 25.12
CA ASN A 38 -23.86 17.18 24.63
C ASN A 38 -24.94 17.97 25.40
N ASP A 39 -25.07 19.26 25.07
CA ASP A 39 -25.86 20.23 25.82
C ASP A 39 -27.24 20.53 25.22
N GLY A 40 -27.66 19.85 24.14
CA GLY A 40 -28.92 20.15 23.43
C GLY A 40 -28.87 21.47 22.65
N GLY A 41 -27.74 22.19 22.71
CA GLY A 41 -27.64 23.58 22.33
C GLY A 41 -27.03 23.82 20.96
N ARG A 42 -26.28 24.91 20.85
CA ARG A 42 -25.53 25.32 19.65
C ARG A 42 -24.57 24.22 19.17
N THR A 43 -24.00 23.54 20.14
CA THR A 43 -22.90 22.61 20.01
C THR A 43 -23.37 21.28 19.37
N ASP A 44 -24.59 20.82 19.73
CA ASP A 44 -25.27 19.70 19.09
C ASP A 44 -25.68 19.99 17.65
N ARG A 45 -26.18 21.20 17.37
CA ARG A 45 -26.54 21.60 16.00
C ARG A 45 -25.32 21.63 15.09
N LEU A 46 -24.18 22.08 15.62
CA LEU A 46 -22.91 22.06 14.91
C LEU A 46 -22.41 20.64 14.68
N TRP A 47 -22.48 19.77 15.70
CA TRP A 47 -22.14 18.35 15.55
C TRP A 47 -23.03 17.66 14.51
N LYS A 48 -24.34 17.91 14.54
CA LYS A 48 -25.29 17.40 13.55
C LYS A 48 -24.98 17.89 12.14
N LEU A 49 -24.56 19.14 11.97
CA LEU A 49 -24.13 19.66 10.67
C LEU A 49 -22.88 18.92 10.16
N LEU A 50 -21.90 18.67 11.04
CA LEU A 50 -20.69 17.92 10.70
C LEU A 50 -21.00 16.48 10.27
N THR A 51 -21.89 15.78 10.97
CA THR A 51 -22.26 14.40 10.60
C THR A 51 -23.02 14.34 9.27
N MET A 52 -23.86 15.34 8.95
CA MET A 52 -24.51 15.45 7.64
C MET A 52 -23.51 15.68 6.51
N CYS A 53 -22.52 16.57 6.71
CA CYS A 53 -21.44 16.81 5.75
C CYS A 53 -20.62 15.56 5.44
N TRP A 54 -20.56 14.62 6.39
CA TRP A 54 -19.83 13.35 6.25
C TRP A 54 -20.70 12.17 5.80
N SER A 55 -21.97 12.37 5.48
CA SER A 55 -22.86 11.28 5.07
C SER A 55 -22.23 10.39 3.97
N PHE A 56 -22.36 9.07 4.12
CA PHE A 56 -21.91 8.11 3.10
C PHE A 56 -22.73 8.17 1.83
N ASP A 57 -23.97 8.64 1.92
CA ASP A 57 -24.79 8.96 0.76
C ASP A 57 -24.45 10.38 0.27
N PRO A 58 -23.88 10.55 -0.93
CA PRO A 58 -23.57 11.85 -1.48
C PRO A 58 -24.79 12.76 -1.63
N ALA A 59 -25.98 12.21 -1.87
CA ALA A 59 -27.21 12.98 -2.05
C ALA A 59 -27.73 13.56 -0.72
N ALA A 60 -27.38 12.95 0.40
CA ALA A 60 -27.74 13.42 1.73
C ALA A 60 -26.78 14.50 2.28
N ARG A 61 -25.70 14.81 1.56
CA ARG A 61 -24.75 15.86 1.97
C ARG A 61 -25.32 17.23 1.63
N PRO A 62 -25.35 18.17 2.59
CA PRO A 62 -25.80 19.53 2.31
C PRO A 62 -24.85 20.20 1.33
N SER A 63 -25.41 21.04 0.47
CA SER A 63 -24.65 21.96 -0.37
C SER A 63 -23.87 22.98 0.49
N ALA A 64 -22.80 23.54 -0.07
CA ALA A 64 -22.02 24.56 0.62
C ALA A 64 -22.85 25.78 1.05
N ALA A 65 -23.89 26.13 0.29
CA ALA A 65 -24.82 27.20 0.62
C ALA A 65 -25.66 26.87 1.87
N GLU A 66 -26.20 25.66 1.96
CA GLU A 66 -26.97 25.18 3.12
C GLU A 66 -26.09 25.07 4.38
N VAL A 67 -24.83 24.65 4.21
CA VAL A 67 -23.84 24.65 5.30
C VAL A 67 -23.59 26.07 5.82
N ALA A 68 -23.39 27.04 4.91
CA ALA A 68 -23.17 28.43 5.29
C ALA A 68 -24.38 29.06 6.00
N GLU A 69 -25.60 28.77 5.54
CA GLU A 69 -26.84 29.20 6.19
C GLU A 69 -26.98 28.57 7.59
N SER A 70 -26.72 27.26 7.70
CA SER A 70 -26.75 26.55 8.98
C SER A 70 -25.74 27.11 9.98
N MET A 71 -24.52 27.41 9.53
CA MET A 71 -23.47 28.04 10.36
C MET A 71 -23.90 29.43 10.84
N ARG A 72 -24.51 30.25 9.97
CA ARG A 72 -25.07 31.55 10.37
C ARG A 72 -26.16 31.39 11.43
N ALA A 73 -27.10 30.48 11.25
CA ALA A 73 -28.17 30.22 12.22
C ALA A 73 -27.66 29.71 13.57
N ILE A 74 -26.57 28.92 13.59
CA ILE A 74 -25.91 28.43 14.81
C ILE A 74 -25.28 29.60 15.59
N VAL A 75 -24.65 30.55 14.89
CA VAL A 75 -24.02 31.73 15.51
C VAL A 75 -25.06 32.77 15.96
N SER A 76 -26.10 33.01 15.16
CA SER A 76 -27.11 34.05 15.43
C SER A 76 -28.11 33.72 16.54
N ASN A 77 -28.28 32.44 16.91
CA ASN A 77 -29.07 32.08 18.07
C ASN A 77 -28.27 32.30 19.36
N ALA A 78 -28.20 33.56 19.80
CA ALA A 78 -27.84 33.95 21.16
C ALA A 78 -29.14 34.11 21.97
N GLU A 79 -29.35 33.20 22.92
CA GLU A 79 -30.11 33.37 24.17
C GLU A 79 -31.47 34.09 24.10
N THR A 80 -32.57 33.33 24.06
CA THR A 80 -33.73 33.69 24.88
C THR A 80 -33.48 33.18 26.30
N PRO A 81 -33.45 34.04 27.34
CA PRO A 81 -33.34 33.59 28.72
C PRO A 81 -34.58 32.77 29.08
N ILE A 82 -34.35 31.55 29.56
CA ILE A 82 -35.36 30.69 30.16
C ILE A 82 -35.86 31.39 31.45
N LEU A 83 -37.00 32.08 31.35
CA LEU A 83 -37.74 32.53 32.52
C LEU A 83 -38.35 31.29 33.21
N ARG A 84 -38.00 31.15 34.50
CA ARG A 84 -38.60 30.18 35.43
C ARG A 84 -40.12 30.38 35.50
N PRO A 85 -40.93 29.32 35.58
CA PRO A 85 -42.36 29.46 35.82
C PRO A 85 -42.62 29.74 37.30
N THR A 86 -43.19 30.90 37.62
CA THR A 86 -43.97 31.11 38.85
C THR A 86 -45.46 30.87 38.60
N PRO A 87 -46.21 30.45 39.63
CA PRO A 87 -47.54 29.87 39.46
C PRO A 87 -48.68 30.88 39.67
N ILE A 88 -49.87 30.50 39.17
CA ILE A 88 -51.23 31.00 39.46
C ILE A 88 -51.58 32.36 38.82
N ASN A 89 -52.52 32.39 37.85
CA ASN A 89 -53.93 32.68 38.16
C ASN A 89 -54.88 32.46 36.96
N GLU A 90 -56.08 32.04 37.31
CA GLU A 90 -57.27 31.75 36.51
C GLU A 90 -57.80 32.98 35.75
N GLN A 91 -58.36 32.76 34.55
CA GLN A 91 -59.77 33.03 34.18
C GLN A 91 -59.94 33.15 32.66
N ASP A 92 -60.95 32.41 32.15
CA ASP A 92 -61.93 32.75 31.10
C ASP A 92 -61.42 33.39 29.80
N ASP A 93 -61.82 32.99 28.59
CA ASP A 93 -63.02 32.28 28.18
C ASP A 93 -62.92 31.97 26.67
N SER A 94 -63.74 31.02 26.20
CA SER A 94 -64.27 30.86 24.83
C SER A 94 -63.33 30.33 23.72
N GLU A 95 -63.42 29.06 23.31
CA GLU A 95 -64.45 28.47 22.42
C GLU A 95 -64.17 28.72 20.93
N LEU A 96 -63.65 27.69 20.24
CA LEU A 96 -64.11 27.30 18.89
C LEU A 96 -63.57 25.91 18.50
N THR A 97 -64.49 24.97 18.66
CA THR A 97 -64.48 23.58 18.22
C THR A 97 -64.53 23.47 16.69
N VAL A 98 -63.62 22.70 16.07
CA VAL A 98 -63.89 22.01 14.79
C VAL A 98 -63.16 20.66 14.77
N GLN A 99 -63.98 19.59 14.73
CA GLN A 99 -63.69 18.18 14.41
C GLN A 99 -63.17 18.09 12.95
N GLU A 100 -62.54 17.07 12.40
CA GLU A 100 -62.69 15.62 12.45
C GLU A 100 -61.73 15.07 11.37
N GLY A 101 -61.27 13.82 11.48
CA GLY A 101 -60.74 13.10 10.30
C GLY A 101 -59.54 12.18 10.52
N GLN A 102 -59.76 11.03 11.18
CA GLN A 102 -59.04 9.80 10.81
C GLN A 102 -59.56 9.30 9.44
N PRO A 103 -58.83 8.43 8.72
CA PRO A 103 -59.09 7.00 8.93
C PRO A 103 -57.91 6.04 8.77
N ASN A 104 -58.11 4.89 9.41
CA ASN A 104 -57.78 3.53 8.99
C ASN A 104 -56.36 2.96 9.15
N GLU A 105 -56.22 2.40 10.35
CA GLU A 105 -55.67 1.08 10.65
C GLU A 105 -56.45 -0.08 9.96
N GLN A 106 -55.78 -0.93 9.16
CA GLN A 106 -56.05 -2.38 9.04
C GLN A 106 -55.13 -3.06 8.00
N SER A 107 -54.13 -3.81 8.47
CA SER A 107 -54.06 -5.28 8.30
C SER A 107 -52.63 -5.86 8.37
N ARG A 108 -52.44 -6.65 9.43
CA ARG A 108 -51.91 -8.04 9.46
C ARG A 108 -50.48 -8.29 8.94
N LYS A 109 -49.55 -8.57 9.86
CA LYS A 109 -49.16 -9.91 10.40
C LYS A 109 -48.29 -10.74 9.43
N LEU A 110 -47.00 -10.84 9.72
CA LEU A 110 -46.12 -12.02 9.56
C LEU A 110 -44.84 -11.73 10.38
N GLY A 111 -44.68 -12.34 11.55
CA GLY A 111 -43.77 -13.48 11.76
C GLY A 111 -42.37 -12.97 12.14
N LYS A 112 -42.10 -12.63 13.41
CA LYS A 112 -41.43 -13.50 14.40
C LYS A 112 -40.41 -14.46 13.79
N GLU A 113 -39.13 -14.11 13.91
CA GLU A 113 -38.05 -15.06 14.18
C GLU A 113 -36.90 -14.30 14.87
N GLU A 114 -36.85 -14.45 16.19
CA GLU A 114 -35.67 -14.17 17.03
C GLU A 114 -34.74 -15.39 16.90
N THR A 115 -33.46 -15.18 16.61
CA THR A 115 -32.44 -16.23 16.73
C THR A 115 -31.27 -15.72 17.55
N THR A 116 -31.45 -15.89 18.85
CA THR A 116 -30.51 -16.35 19.89
C THR A 116 -29.02 -16.46 19.53
N LEU A 117 -28.23 -15.57 20.15
CA LEU A 117 -26.83 -15.78 20.49
C LEU A 117 -26.75 -16.62 21.77
N SER A 118 -26.12 -17.81 21.74
CA SER A 118 -25.49 -18.45 22.92
C SER A 118 -24.99 -19.86 22.57
N TRP A 119 -23.68 -20.02 22.35
CA TRP A 119 -22.95 -21.27 22.61
C TRP A 119 -21.68 -20.95 23.42
N ILE A 120 -21.90 -20.76 24.72
CA ILE A 120 -21.18 -21.26 25.90
C ILE A 120 -19.70 -21.69 25.74
N LEU A 121 -18.83 -20.98 26.47
CA LEU A 121 -17.68 -21.53 27.20
C LEU A 121 -18.16 -22.42 28.36
N ASP A 122 -17.62 -23.63 28.51
CA ASP A 122 -17.38 -24.26 29.82
C ASP A 122 -16.32 -25.37 29.66
N ARG A 123 -15.10 -25.19 30.20
CA ARG A 123 -14.58 -25.62 31.52
C ARG A 123 -13.90 -27.00 31.47
N ARG A 124 -12.57 -27.04 31.72
CA ARG A 124 -11.90 -27.48 32.99
C ARG A 124 -11.85 -29.01 33.09
N GLU A 125 -10.79 -29.69 33.51
CA GLU A 125 -9.74 -29.50 34.53
C GLU A 125 -8.93 -30.86 34.46
N ILE A 126 -7.61 -31.02 34.63
CA ILE A 126 -6.80 -31.05 35.87
C ILE A 126 -5.48 -31.82 35.53
N LEU A 127 -4.33 -31.33 36.04
CA LEU A 127 -2.98 -31.96 36.09
C LEU A 127 -2.93 -33.11 37.14
N PRO A 128 -1.87 -33.94 37.29
CA PRO A 128 -0.56 -33.56 37.89
C PRO A 128 0.66 -34.18 37.16
N ALA A 129 1.81 -33.51 37.02
CA ALA A 129 2.89 -33.24 37.99
C ALA A 129 3.67 -34.48 38.49
N SER A 130 4.96 -34.58 38.12
CA SER A 130 6.13 -35.09 38.89
C SER A 130 7.28 -35.40 37.91
N ALA A 131 8.30 -34.53 37.79
CA ALA A 131 9.59 -34.59 38.49
C ALA A 131 10.60 -35.56 37.86
N PHE A 132 11.74 -35.06 37.35
CA PHE A 132 13.09 -35.33 37.88
C PHE A 132 14.21 -34.75 36.98
N ASN A 133 15.26 -34.35 37.69
CA ASN A 133 16.52 -33.65 37.38
C ASN A 133 17.35 -33.96 36.10
N PRO A 134 18.31 -33.05 35.75
CA PRO A 134 19.22 -33.14 34.60
C PRO A 134 20.49 -33.96 34.91
N PRO A 135 21.39 -34.13 33.92
CA PRO A 135 22.79 -33.77 34.22
C PRO A 135 23.61 -33.15 33.07
N ALA A 136 24.80 -32.73 33.53
CA ALA A 136 25.91 -32.00 32.94
C ALA A 136 26.63 -32.56 31.69
N ILE A 137 27.19 -31.60 30.93
CA ILE A 137 28.57 -31.48 30.41
C ILE A 137 29.32 -32.78 30.03
N ASN A 138 29.66 -32.93 28.73
CA ASN A 138 31.05 -33.08 28.27
C ASN A 138 31.16 -33.12 26.72
N THR A 139 31.99 -32.21 26.21
CA THR A 139 33.11 -32.42 25.26
C THR A 139 33.03 -33.59 24.29
N THR A 140 33.07 -33.33 22.98
CA THR A 140 34.11 -33.87 22.07
C THR A 140 34.00 -33.31 20.65
N LEU A 141 35.11 -32.69 20.25
CA LEU A 141 35.54 -32.41 18.89
C LEU A 141 35.55 -33.74 18.10
N ARG A 142 34.97 -33.76 16.90
CA ARG A 142 35.22 -34.85 15.94
C ARG A 142 35.21 -34.30 14.52
N GLU A 143 36.42 -34.10 14.01
CA GLU A 143 36.72 -34.13 12.58
C GLU A 143 36.33 -35.51 12.06
N ASP A 144 35.60 -35.56 10.94
CA ASP A 144 35.67 -36.71 10.06
C ASP A 144 35.51 -36.22 8.61
N THR A 145 36.63 -36.38 7.92
CA THR A 145 36.85 -36.41 6.47
C THR A 145 35.72 -37.13 5.73
N PHE A 146 35.24 -36.55 4.63
CA PHE A 146 34.49 -37.32 3.64
C PHE A 146 35.13 -37.22 2.27
N ASP A 147 35.47 -38.41 1.79
CA ASP A 147 36.28 -38.69 0.63
C ASP A 147 35.52 -38.57 -0.69
N ARG A 148 36.36 -38.47 -1.70
CA ARG A 148 36.15 -38.19 -3.10
C ARG A 148 36.15 -39.51 -3.87
N GLU A 149 35.01 -39.93 -4.43
CA GLU A 149 34.92 -40.80 -5.62
C GLU A 149 33.43 -40.98 -5.97
N THR A 150 32.97 -40.49 -7.11
CA THR A 150 32.99 -41.29 -8.34
C THR A 150 32.73 -40.43 -9.57
N ARG A 151 33.38 -40.84 -10.65
CA ARG A 151 33.58 -40.17 -11.92
C ARG A 151 32.66 -40.79 -12.98
N ASP A 152 32.20 -39.93 -13.90
CA ASP A 152 31.83 -40.18 -15.31
C ASP A 152 30.66 -41.12 -15.66
N GLN A 153 29.60 -40.57 -16.28
CA GLN A 153 29.42 -40.62 -17.75
C GLN A 153 28.16 -39.90 -18.25
N VAL A 154 28.39 -38.91 -19.13
CA VAL A 154 27.79 -38.70 -20.47
C VAL A 154 26.25 -38.85 -20.63
N ASN A 155 25.54 -37.74 -20.92
CA ASN A 155 25.14 -37.41 -22.30
C ASN A 155 24.49 -36.02 -22.43
N ALA A 156 24.72 -35.41 -23.59
CA ALA A 156 24.47 -34.01 -23.92
C ALA A 156 23.00 -33.68 -24.24
N LYS A 157 22.58 -32.45 -23.91
CA LYS A 157 21.67 -31.67 -24.76
C LYS A 157 21.81 -30.16 -24.51
N THR A 158 22.35 -29.53 -25.55
CA THR A 158 22.66 -28.12 -25.73
C THR A 158 21.37 -27.27 -25.82
N LEU A 159 21.35 -26.13 -25.14
CA LEU A 159 20.53 -24.95 -25.47
C LEU A 159 21.45 -23.71 -25.57
N PRO A 160 21.13 -22.75 -26.47
CA PRO A 160 22.07 -21.72 -26.89
C PRO A 160 22.04 -20.47 -26.01
N HIS A 161 23.22 -19.92 -25.73
CA HIS A 161 23.41 -18.55 -25.24
C HIS A 161 23.85 -17.62 -26.39
N PRO A 162 23.56 -16.30 -26.28
CA PRO A 162 23.71 -15.30 -27.34
C PRO A 162 25.17 -14.82 -27.53
N PRO A 163 25.49 -14.17 -28.66
CA PRO A 163 26.87 -13.81 -29.00
C PRO A 163 27.40 -12.66 -28.14
N LYS A 164 28.62 -12.84 -27.63
CA LYS A 164 29.48 -11.78 -27.10
C LYS A 164 30.56 -11.50 -28.13
N ASP A 165 30.58 -10.28 -28.64
CA ASP A 165 31.62 -9.77 -29.52
C ASP A 165 32.95 -9.62 -28.78
N TYR A 166 34.02 -10.02 -29.49
CA TYR A 166 35.40 -9.92 -29.07
C TYR A 166 35.96 -8.53 -29.37
N GLY A 167 36.51 -7.87 -28.33
CA GLY A 167 37.46 -6.77 -28.48
C GLY A 167 38.81 -7.17 -27.86
N PRO A 168 39.96 -6.89 -28.49
CA PRO A 168 41.24 -7.48 -28.11
C PRO A 168 41.90 -6.77 -26.92
N ARG A 169 42.47 -7.58 -26.03
CA ARG A 169 43.42 -7.18 -24.97
C ARG A 169 44.80 -6.95 -25.58
N LEU A 170 45.42 -5.81 -25.26
CA LEU A 170 46.87 -5.68 -25.17
C LEU A 170 47.21 -5.04 -23.82
N SER A 171 48.22 -5.60 -23.18
CA SER A 171 48.74 -5.25 -21.85
C SER A 171 50.12 -4.60 -21.97
N ALA A 172 50.39 -3.52 -21.23
CA ALA A 172 51.70 -3.17 -20.64
C ALA A 172 51.60 -1.90 -19.78
N ALA A 173 52.52 -1.79 -18.81
CA ALA A 173 52.51 -0.93 -17.62
C ALA A 173 53.22 0.45 -17.84
N PRO A 174 53.49 1.27 -16.79
CA PRO A 174 53.40 2.73 -16.81
C PRO A 174 54.76 3.46 -17.00
N ASN A 175 54.73 4.75 -17.39
CA ASN A 175 55.74 5.72 -16.96
C ASN A 175 55.29 7.19 -17.09
N GLU A 176 55.90 8.03 -16.26
CA GLU A 176 55.69 9.45 -16.01
C GLU A 176 56.28 10.40 -17.07
N ASN A 177 55.90 11.68 -16.91
CA ASN A 177 56.47 12.93 -17.42
C ASN A 177 55.95 13.50 -18.75
N GLY A 178 55.60 14.79 -18.67
CA GLY A 178 54.77 15.48 -19.63
C GLY A 178 55.51 16.24 -20.74
N ALA A 179 54.73 16.67 -21.72
CA ALA A 179 54.98 17.84 -22.54
C ALA A 179 53.72 18.22 -23.33
N ARG A 180 53.21 19.41 -23.02
CA ARG A 180 52.55 20.41 -23.86
C ARG A 180 52.59 20.14 -25.40
N ARG A 181 51.43 19.93 -26.05
CA ARG A 181 50.96 20.72 -27.23
C ARG A 181 49.62 20.22 -27.83
N GLU A 182 48.77 21.23 -28.05
CA GLU A 182 47.82 21.46 -29.16
C GLU A 182 46.60 20.52 -29.35
N SER A 183 45.43 21.15 -29.14
CA SER A 183 44.08 20.67 -29.42
C SER A 183 43.86 20.28 -30.88
N PRO A 184 42.89 19.37 -31.11
CA PRO A 184 41.89 19.64 -32.14
C PRO A 184 40.46 19.54 -31.60
N VAL A 185 39.71 20.61 -31.86
CA VAL A 185 38.31 20.67 -32.30
C VAL A 185 37.35 19.57 -31.82
N SER A 186 36.41 20.03 -31.00
CA SER A 186 35.09 19.51 -30.63
C SER A 186 34.49 18.44 -31.54
N GLY A 187 34.33 17.23 -31.00
CA GLY A 187 33.34 16.25 -31.43
C GLY A 187 32.23 16.18 -30.38
N GLU A 188 31.06 16.72 -30.69
CA GLU A 188 29.85 16.58 -29.87
C GLU A 188 29.42 15.11 -29.85
N GLU A 189 29.39 14.49 -28.67
CA GLU A 189 28.72 13.20 -28.48
C GLU A 189 27.22 13.36 -28.74
N PRO A 190 26.61 12.56 -29.64
CA PRO A 190 25.18 12.64 -29.88
C PRO A 190 24.44 12.14 -28.64
N SER A 191 23.74 13.07 -27.99
CA SER A 191 22.78 12.81 -26.92
C SER A 191 21.96 11.55 -27.20
N SER A 192 21.87 10.67 -26.20
CA SER A 192 21.11 9.41 -26.18
C SER A 192 19.70 9.50 -26.81
N THR A 193 19.07 10.68 -26.75
CA THR A 193 17.79 10.97 -27.40
C THR A 193 17.82 10.86 -28.93
N HIS A 194 18.93 11.23 -29.58
CA HIS A 194 19.06 11.23 -31.03
C HIS A 194 19.21 9.80 -31.61
N ALA A 195 19.80 8.89 -30.82
CA ALA A 195 19.88 7.47 -31.17
C ALA A 195 18.52 6.78 -31.07
N ILE A 196 17.72 7.13 -30.06
CA ILE A 196 16.35 6.61 -29.88
C ILE A 196 15.43 7.09 -31.02
N ASP A 197 15.56 8.35 -31.45
CA ASP A 197 14.78 8.89 -32.57
C ASP A 197 15.18 8.29 -33.92
N ALA A 198 16.47 8.01 -34.14
CA ALA A 198 16.94 7.31 -35.33
C ALA A 198 16.36 5.88 -35.40
N ALA A 199 16.34 5.16 -34.28
CA ALA A 199 15.75 3.82 -34.19
C ALA A 199 14.23 3.82 -34.44
N ARG A 200 13.49 4.82 -33.91
CA ARG A 200 12.05 4.98 -34.18
C ARG A 200 11.76 5.23 -35.67
N ARG A 201 12.56 6.07 -36.34
CA ARG A 201 12.40 6.33 -37.78
C ARG A 201 12.71 5.10 -38.63
N ALA A 202 13.77 4.35 -38.28
CA ALA A 202 14.10 3.11 -38.97
C ALA A 202 12.99 2.06 -38.84
N TRP A 203 12.40 1.92 -37.65
CA TRP A 203 11.28 1.01 -37.41
C TRP A 203 10.02 1.43 -38.19
N ALA A 204 9.67 2.72 -38.21
CA ALA A 204 8.53 3.24 -38.97
C ALA A 204 8.69 3.02 -40.49
N ASN A 205 9.91 3.19 -41.02
CA ASN A 205 10.21 2.94 -42.43
C ASN A 205 10.11 1.45 -42.78
N ASN A 206 10.57 0.56 -41.88
CA ASN A 206 10.42 -0.88 -42.07
C ASN A 206 8.96 -1.33 -42.06
N LEU A 207 8.14 -0.76 -41.15
CA LEU A 207 6.71 -1.00 -41.12
C LEU A 207 6.06 -0.57 -42.45
N LYS A 208 6.34 0.65 -42.92
CA LYS A 208 5.78 1.18 -44.16
C LYS A 208 6.16 0.32 -45.38
N ALA A 209 7.38 -0.24 -45.40
CA ALA A 209 7.83 -1.18 -46.43
C ALA A 209 7.17 -2.57 -46.32
N GLU A 210 6.80 -3.02 -45.13
CA GLU A 210 6.06 -4.27 -44.93
C GLU A 210 4.60 -4.16 -45.38
N TRP A 211 3.94 -3.03 -45.08
CA TRP A 211 2.59 -2.72 -45.56
C TRP A 211 2.54 -2.58 -47.09
N ALA A 212 3.55 -1.95 -47.71
CA ALA A 212 3.66 -1.88 -49.16
C ALA A 212 3.82 -3.28 -49.81
N ARG A 213 4.54 -4.20 -49.16
CA ARG A 213 4.69 -5.60 -49.62
C ARG A 213 3.39 -6.39 -49.50
N ARG A 214 2.59 -6.16 -48.45
CA ARG A 214 1.28 -6.82 -48.30
C ARG A 214 0.22 -6.28 -49.24
N GLY A 215 0.17 -4.96 -49.46
CA GLY A 215 -0.75 -4.34 -50.42
C GLY A 215 -0.54 -4.84 -51.85
N ALA A 216 0.72 -5.09 -52.24
CA ALA A 216 1.04 -5.66 -53.55
C ALA A 216 0.64 -7.14 -53.71
N GLN A 217 0.33 -7.86 -52.62
CA GLN A 217 -0.06 -9.27 -52.67
C GLN A 217 -1.59 -9.46 -52.74
N GLU A 218 -2.38 -8.48 -52.30
CA GLU A 218 -3.85 -8.53 -52.37
C GLU A 218 -4.43 -8.13 -53.74
N GLU A 219 -3.71 -7.37 -54.56
CA GLU A 219 -4.19 -7.00 -55.91
C GLU A 219 -4.07 -8.13 -56.94
N ASN A 220 -3.38 -9.23 -56.63
CA ASN A 220 -3.13 -10.34 -57.56
C ASN A 220 -4.06 -11.57 -57.39
N HIS A 221 -5.09 -11.48 -56.55
CA HIS A 221 -6.06 -12.55 -56.31
C HIS A 221 -7.52 -12.17 -56.69
N HIS A 222 -7.71 -11.18 -57.54
CA HIS A 222 -8.97 -11.06 -58.29
C HIS A 222 -8.99 -12.09 -59.42
N LEU A 223 -9.50 -13.28 -59.10
CA LEU A 223 -9.92 -14.26 -60.08
C LEU A 223 -10.89 -13.59 -61.06
N TYR A 224 -10.42 -13.51 -62.30
CA TYR A 224 -11.18 -13.34 -63.54
C TYR A 224 -12.51 -14.11 -63.46
N ILE A 225 -13.63 -13.41 -63.27
CA ILE A 225 -14.91 -13.86 -63.79
C ILE A 225 -14.97 -13.31 -65.22
N HIS A 226 -14.57 -14.14 -66.17
CA HIS A 226 -14.79 -13.93 -67.60
C HIS A 226 -16.30 -13.73 -67.81
N THR A 227 -16.72 -12.52 -68.18
CA THR A 227 -18.04 -12.26 -68.74
C THR A 227 -17.82 -11.98 -70.23
N ASP A 228 -18.01 -13.02 -71.04
CA ASP A 228 -18.04 -12.88 -72.49
C ASP A 228 -19.33 -12.16 -72.91
N PRO A 229 -19.26 -11.09 -73.71
CA PRO A 229 -20.44 -10.49 -74.31
C PRO A 229 -20.78 -11.23 -75.60
N HIS A 230 -21.74 -12.17 -75.55
CA HIS A 230 -22.36 -12.70 -76.77
C HIS A 230 -23.47 -11.76 -77.27
N PRO A 231 -23.61 -11.58 -78.60
CA PRO A 231 -24.46 -10.56 -79.18
C PRO A 231 -25.92 -11.00 -79.31
N LEU A 232 -26.77 -9.98 -79.26
CA LEU A 232 -28.19 -9.93 -79.54
C LEU A 232 -28.64 -10.88 -80.66
N SER A 233 -29.43 -11.90 -80.32
CA SER A 233 -30.39 -12.51 -81.24
C SER A 233 -31.80 -12.14 -80.80
N HIS A 234 -32.42 -11.37 -81.70
CA HIS A 234 -33.81 -10.99 -81.72
C HIS A 234 -34.68 -12.26 -81.81
N ILE A 235 -35.40 -12.58 -80.73
CA ILE A 235 -36.55 -13.49 -80.79
C ILE A 235 -37.76 -12.68 -80.34
N GLN A 236 -38.61 -12.36 -81.32
CA GLN A 236 -39.99 -11.96 -81.11
C GLN A 236 -40.75 -13.17 -80.56
N GLU A 237 -41.05 -13.19 -79.27
CA GLU A 237 -42.09 -14.07 -78.73
C GLU A 237 -43.23 -13.25 -78.15
N THR A 238 -44.41 -13.75 -78.47
CA THR A 238 -45.74 -13.20 -78.20
C THR A 238 -46.10 -13.27 -76.71
N PRO A 239 -47.00 -12.40 -76.23
CA PRO A 239 -47.29 -12.26 -74.81
C PRO A 239 -48.51 -13.10 -74.42
N THR A 240 -48.33 -14.35 -73.97
CA THR A 240 -49.37 -15.03 -73.15
C THR A 240 -48.85 -16.26 -72.39
N SER A 241 -47.71 -16.15 -71.70
CA SER A 241 -47.34 -17.19 -70.71
C SER A 241 -47.81 -16.75 -69.34
N SER A 242 -49.01 -17.19 -69.00
CA SER A 242 -49.50 -17.26 -67.62
C SER A 242 -48.44 -17.99 -66.80
N TYR A 243 -47.61 -17.26 -66.06
CA TYR A 243 -46.72 -17.80 -65.04
C TYR A 243 -47.60 -18.47 -63.99
N GLY A 244 -47.92 -19.75 -64.24
CA GLY A 244 -48.44 -20.65 -63.24
C GLY A 244 -47.41 -20.66 -62.12
N TYR A 245 -47.77 -20.06 -60.99
CA TYR A 245 -47.02 -20.10 -59.75
C TYR A 245 -46.86 -21.57 -59.37
N THR A 246 -45.78 -22.21 -59.79
CA THR A 246 -45.53 -23.61 -59.49
C THR A 246 -45.19 -23.71 -58.01
N PRO A 247 -45.85 -24.60 -57.24
CA PRO A 247 -45.57 -24.80 -55.82
C PRO A 247 -44.10 -25.10 -55.51
N ALA A 248 -43.36 -25.64 -56.48
CA ALA A 248 -41.92 -25.88 -56.41
C ALA A 248 -41.09 -24.60 -56.17
N SER A 249 -41.55 -23.42 -56.60
CA SER A 249 -40.86 -22.16 -56.31
C SER A 249 -41.03 -21.74 -54.85
N ALA A 250 -42.19 -22.00 -54.23
CA ALA A 250 -42.47 -21.62 -52.84
C ALA A 250 -41.61 -22.41 -51.85
N GLU A 251 -41.36 -23.70 -52.10
CA GLU A 251 -40.46 -24.52 -51.28
C GLU A 251 -38.99 -24.07 -51.39
N GLN A 252 -38.54 -23.71 -52.60
CA GLN A 252 -37.20 -23.14 -52.81
C GLN A 252 -37.00 -21.81 -52.07
N TYR A 253 -38.01 -20.92 -52.08
CA TYR A 253 -37.97 -19.68 -51.30
C TYR A 253 -37.94 -19.92 -49.79
N ARG A 254 -38.72 -20.88 -49.28
CA ARG A 254 -38.71 -21.26 -47.85
C ARG A 254 -37.34 -21.80 -47.44
N TRP A 255 -36.78 -22.71 -48.23
CA TRP A 255 -35.43 -23.25 -47.99
C TRP A 255 -34.38 -22.13 -48.00
N TYR A 256 -34.42 -21.21 -48.96
CA TYR A 256 -33.49 -20.08 -48.99
C TYR A 256 -33.64 -19.15 -47.77
N GLN A 257 -34.87 -18.88 -47.33
CA GLN A 257 -35.13 -18.09 -46.11
C GLN A 257 -34.58 -18.77 -44.87
N GLU A 258 -34.82 -20.08 -44.71
CA GLU A 258 -34.30 -20.89 -43.61
C GLU A 258 -32.76 -20.88 -43.60
N GLN A 259 -32.11 -21.03 -44.77
CA GLN A 259 -30.64 -20.91 -44.89
C GLN A 259 -30.13 -19.52 -44.50
N GLN A 260 -30.83 -18.45 -44.87
CA GLN A 260 -30.47 -17.08 -44.48
C GLN A 260 -30.63 -16.86 -42.97
N GLU A 261 -31.68 -17.42 -42.36
CA GLU A 261 -31.91 -17.37 -40.92
C GLU A 261 -30.86 -18.17 -40.15
N GLU A 262 -30.51 -19.37 -40.62
CA GLU A 262 -29.45 -20.20 -40.04
C GLU A 262 -28.09 -19.48 -40.13
N LEU A 263 -27.77 -18.86 -41.27
CA LEU A 263 -26.54 -18.07 -41.40
C LEU A 263 -26.53 -16.87 -40.43
N LYS A 264 -27.66 -16.17 -40.29
CA LYS A 264 -27.81 -15.06 -39.33
C LYS A 264 -27.66 -15.56 -37.90
N TYR A 265 -28.23 -16.71 -37.57
CA TYR A 265 -28.13 -17.35 -36.26
C TYR A 265 -26.68 -17.71 -35.95
N ARG A 266 -25.98 -18.39 -36.87
CA ARG A 266 -24.55 -18.73 -36.73
C ARG A 266 -23.67 -17.49 -36.57
N LYS A 267 -23.92 -16.42 -37.33
CA LYS A 267 -23.22 -15.13 -37.16
C LYS A 267 -23.45 -14.52 -35.77
N ARG A 268 -24.68 -14.53 -35.26
CA ARG A 268 -25.00 -14.06 -33.90
C ARG A 268 -24.33 -14.91 -32.84
N GLN A 269 -24.29 -16.24 -33.01
CA GLN A 269 -23.60 -17.14 -32.11
C GLN A 269 -22.09 -16.90 -32.10
N ALA A 270 -21.46 -16.78 -33.27
CA ALA A 270 -20.04 -16.45 -33.38
C ALA A 270 -19.72 -15.08 -32.74
N ALA A 271 -20.58 -14.07 -32.93
CA ALA A 271 -20.40 -12.75 -32.31
C ALA A 271 -20.55 -12.79 -30.78
N ARG A 272 -21.43 -13.64 -30.23
CA ARG A 272 -21.52 -13.88 -28.79
C ARG A 272 -20.26 -14.56 -28.26
N ALA A 273 -19.87 -15.67 -28.87
CA ALA A 273 -18.67 -16.41 -28.49
C ALA A 273 -17.40 -15.54 -28.55
N PHE A 274 -17.28 -14.67 -29.55
CA PHE A 274 -16.15 -13.74 -29.66
C PHE A 274 -16.13 -12.71 -28.53
N ARG A 275 -17.29 -12.14 -28.16
CA ARG A 275 -17.39 -11.22 -27.03
C ARG A 275 -17.04 -11.91 -25.71
N GLU A 276 -17.61 -13.09 -25.47
CA GLU A 276 -17.34 -13.88 -24.28
C GLU A 276 -15.87 -14.28 -24.18
N ALA A 277 -15.25 -14.72 -25.29
CA ALA A 277 -13.83 -15.03 -25.32
C ALA A 277 -12.95 -13.82 -25.02
N ARG A 278 -13.32 -12.63 -25.54
CA ARG A 278 -12.61 -11.38 -25.26
C ARG A 278 -12.76 -10.96 -23.79
N GLU A 279 -13.96 -11.06 -23.23
CA GLU A 279 -14.23 -10.76 -21.83
C GLU A 279 -13.50 -11.75 -20.92
N ALA A 280 -13.49 -13.04 -21.23
CA ALA A 280 -12.73 -14.05 -20.51
C ALA A 280 -11.21 -13.81 -20.59
N ALA A 281 -10.68 -13.42 -21.75
CA ALA A 281 -9.28 -13.07 -21.90
C ALA A 281 -8.92 -11.81 -21.10
N ALA A 282 -9.79 -10.79 -21.10
CA ALA A 282 -9.63 -9.59 -20.29
C ALA A 282 -9.66 -9.91 -18.79
N ALA A 283 -10.58 -10.78 -18.35
CA ALA A 283 -10.68 -11.21 -16.96
C ALA A 283 -9.43 -11.98 -16.49
N ARG A 284 -8.92 -12.91 -17.31
CA ARG A 284 -7.67 -13.63 -17.02
C ARG A 284 -6.48 -12.67 -16.91
N LYS A 285 -6.39 -11.73 -17.85
CA LYS A 285 -5.33 -10.72 -17.83
C LYS A 285 -5.42 -9.82 -16.59
N ALA A 286 -6.61 -9.35 -16.22
CA ALA A 286 -6.80 -8.54 -15.03
C ALA A 286 -6.43 -9.29 -13.74
N PHE A 287 -6.77 -10.59 -13.66
CA PHE A 287 -6.39 -11.43 -12.52
C PHE A 287 -4.86 -11.64 -12.43
N GLU A 288 -4.19 -11.88 -13.56
CA GLU A 288 -2.73 -12.00 -13.62
C GLU A 288 -2.04 -10.69 -13.23
N GLU A 289 -2.53 -9.54 -13.73
CA GLU A 289 -2.01 -8.23 -13.40
C GLU A 289 -2.16 -7.90 -11.90
N GLU A 290 -3.32 -8.21 -11.30
CA GLU A 290 -3.53 -7.99 -9.86
C GLU A 290 -2.64 -8.91 -9.02
N ARG A 291 -2.47 -10.17 -9.43
CA ARG A 291 -1.52 -11.09 -8.77
C ARG A 291 -0.10 -10.55 -8.84
N GLN A 292 0.35 -10.08 -10.00
CA GLN A 292 1.69 -9.49 -10.17
C GLN A 292 1.86 -8.23 -9.32
N ARG A 293 0.80 -7.40 -9.22
CA ARG A 293 0.81 -6.21 -8.36
C ARG A 293 1.02 -6.57 -6.90
N LEU A 294 0.26 -7.54 -6.39
CA LEU A 294 0.39 -8.01 -5.00
C LEU A 294 1.77 -8.62 -4.75
N GLU A 295 2.32 -9.37 -5.71
CA GLU A 295 3.66 -9.95 -5.61
C GLU A 295 4.76 -8.88 -5.58
N MET A 296 4.66 -7.87 -6.45
CA MET A 296 5.58 -6.72 -6.44
C MET A 296 5.49 -5.92 -5.15
N GLU A 297 4.29 -5.73 -4.59
CA GLU A 297 4.11 -5.06 -3.29
C GLU A 297 4.76 -5.87 -2.15
N ARG A 298 4.58 -7.19 -2.15
CA ARG A 298 5.21 -8.08 -1.17
C ARG A 298 6.73 -8.04 -1.25
N LEU A 299 7.30 -8.01 -2.45
CA LEU A 299 8.73 -7.93 -2.66
C LEU A 299 9.30 -6.59 -2.17
N ARG A 300 8.61 -5.47 -2.47
CA ARG A 300 9.00 -4.14 -1.97
C ARG A 300 8.97 -4.08 -0.44
N GLU A 301 7.97 -4.69 0.19
CA GLU A 301 7.88 -4.76 1.64
C GLU A 301 9.01 -5.59 2.24
N GLU A 302 9.33 -6.72 1.62
CA GLU A 302 10.44 -7.56 2.05
C GLU A 302 11.79 -6.85 1.91
N ASP A 303 12.01 -6.13 0.82
CA ASP A 303 13.20 -5.31 0.60
C ASP A 303 13.28 -4.17 1.61
N ARG A 304 12.15 -3.49 1.90
CA ARG A 304 12.08 -2.44 2.93
C ARG A 304 12.45 -3.02 4.30
N ARG A 305 11.89 -4.17 4.66
CA ARG A 305 12.18 -4.87 5.93
C ARG A 305 13.65 -5.28 6.03
N LYS A 306 14.23 -5.84 4.97
CA LYS A 306 15.66 -6.21 4.92
C LYS A 306 16.56 -4.98 5.04
N ASN A 307 16.20 -3.88 4.39
CA ASN A 307 16.94 -2.63 4.49
C ASN A 307 16.88 -2.06 5.90
N GLU A 308 15.71 -2.09 6.55
CA GLU A 308 15.55 -1.66 7.94
C GLU A 308 16.33 -2.55 8.91
N GLU A 309 16.26 -3.87 8.74
CA GLU A 309 17.04 -4.86 9.48
C GLU A 309 18.54 -4.55 9.38
N GLN A 310 19.04 -4.44 8.14
CA GLN A 310 20.45 -4.16 7.90
C GLN A 310 20.88 -2.82 8.49
N PHE A 311 20.03 -1.80 8.38
CA PHE A 311 20.28 -0.49 8.95
C PHE A 311 20.42 -0.53 10.47
N VAL A 312 19.52 -1.24 11.17
CA VAL A 312 19.60 -1.37 12.63
C VAL A 312 20.81 -2.21 13.07
N ILE A 313 21.11 -3.30 12.36
CA ILE A 313 22.30 -4.12 12.65
C ILE A 313 23.58 -3.27 12.56
N THR A 314 23.74 -2.52 11.48
CA THR A 314 24.91 -1.65 11.30
C THR A 314 24.96 -0.54 12.35
N ALA A 315 23.82 0.06 12.71
CA ALA A 315 23.78 1.06 13.77
C ALA A 315 24.12 0.47 15.16
N TRP A 316 23.68 -0.76 15.44
CA TRP A 316 24.00 -1.47 16.69
C TRP A 316 25.49 -1.81 16.79
N GLN A 317 26.10 -2.28 15.70
CA GLN A 317 27.53 -2.54 15.64
C GLN A 317 28.35 -1.27 15.90
N ARG A 318 27.93 -0.13 15.33
CA ARG A 318 28.56 1.17 15.60
C ARG A 318 28.44 1.57 17.08
N TYR A 319 27.27 1.36 17.67
CA TYR A 319 27.03 1.61 19.09
C TYR A 319 27.94 0.76 19.98
N GLU A 320 28.01 -0.55 19.74
CA GLU A 320 28.87 -1.46 20.52
C GLU A 320 30.35 -1.14 20.35
N HIS A 321 30.79 -0.86 19.13
CA HIS A 321 32.18 -0.51 18.85
C HIS A 321 32.55 0.82 19.52
N GLY A 322 31.71 1.86 19.38
CA GLY A 322 31.93 3.13 20.06
C GLY A 322 31.97 3.00 21.58
N TRP A 323 31.16 2.10 22.16
CA TRP A 323 31.23 1.79 23.59
C TRP A 323 32.53 1.09 23.99
N GLN A 324 33.01 0.15 23.17
CA GLN A 324 34.29 -0.51 23.39
C GLN A 324 35.45 0.48 23.30
N ASP A 325 35.46 1.36 22.32
CA ASP A 325 36.50 2.37 22.14
C ASP A 325 36.53 3.36 23.31
N LEU A 326 35.35 3.80 23.77
CA LEU A 326 35.18 4.68 24.93
C LEU A 326 35.73 4.03 26.21
N MET A 327 35.43 2.74 26.44
CA MET A 327 35.89 1.95 27.58
C MET A 327 37.38 1.63 27.53
N ASN A 328 37.91 1.35 26.34
CA ASN A 328 39.33 1.03 26.13
C ASN A 328 40.22 2.29 26.14
N GLY A 329 39.63 3.48 26.19
CA GLY A 329 40.38 4.73 26.14
C GLY A 329 41.02 4.99 24.78
N ALA A 330 40.49 4.38 23.70
CA ALA A 330 41.05 4.48 22.35
C ALA A 330 40.82 5.84 21.66
N SER A 331 40.28 6.83 22.37
CA SER A 331 40.26 8.22 21.87
C SER A 331 41.70 8.69 21.69
N GLU A 332 41.98 9.27 20.51
CA GLU A 332 43.27 9.90 20.18
C GLU A 332 43.78 10.71 21.39
N GLU A 333 44.95 10.31 21.87
CA GLU A 333 45.58 10.60 23.16
C GLU A 333 45.21 11.98 23.77
N ASP A 334 44.64 11.96 24.97
CA ASP A 334 44.28 13.11 25.83
C ASP A 334 43.22 14.09 25.30
N ARG A 335 42.52 13.79 24.21
CA ARG A 335 41.39 14.63 23.78
C ARG A 335 40.19 14.50 24.75
N PRO A 336 39.63 15.61 25.25
CA PRO A 336 38.42 15.58 26.06
C PRO A 336 37.23 15.08 25.22
N LEU A 337 36.40 14.22 25.80
CA LEU A 337 35.21 13.64 25.19
C LEU A 337 34.15 14.71 24.97
N THR A 338 33.77 14.88 23.72
CA THR A 338 32.69 15.78 23.30
C THR A 338 31.36 15.04 23.27
N PHE A 339 30.25 15.78 23.08
CA PHE A 339 28.92 15.19 22.96
C PHE A 339 28.81 14.16 21.81
N TYR A 340 29.60 14.33 20.75
CA TYR A 340 29.56 13.49 19.55
C TYR A 340 30.35 12.19 19.68
N ASP A 341 31.27 12.13 20.64
CA ASP A 341 32.10 10.94 20.90
C ASP A 341 31.36 9.90 21.74
N ILE A 342 30.26 10.30 22.38
CA ILE A 342 29.43 9.40 23.19
C ILE A 342 28.54 8.55 22.27
N PRO A 343 28.61 7.21 22.35
CA PRO A 343 27.78 6.29 21.55
C PRO A 343 26.35 6.23 22.08
N TRP A 344 25.55 7.25 21.75
CA TRP A 344 24.14 7.33 22.13
C TRP A 344 23.31 6.15 21.57
N PRO A 345 22.30 5.64 22.30
CA PRO A 345 21.53 4.46 21.91
C PRO A 345 20.43 4.83 20.91
N VAL A 346 20.83 5.29 19.72
CA VAL A 346 19.94 5.66 18.62
C VAL A 346 20.53 5.22 17.27
N SER A 347 19.66 4.98 16.29
CA SER A 347 20.09 4.44 15.00
C SER A 347 20.94 5.42 14.19
N MET A 348 20.75 6.73 14.36
CA MET A 348 21.50 7.78 13.69
C MET A 348 22.42 8.50 14.67
N PRO A 349 23.64 8.89 14.26
CA PRO A 349 24.55 9.62 15.13
C PRO A 349 23.95 10.98 15.49
N VAL A 350 23.79 11.20 16.79
CA VAL A 350 23.16 12.39 17.36
C VAL A 350 24.05 13.60 17.13
N ARG A 351 23.51 14.66 16.51
CA ARG A 351 24.21 15.94 16.38
C ARG A 351 23.72 17.01 17.35
N SER A 352 22.59 16.77 17.99
CA SER A 352 21.97 17.71 18.91
C SER A 352 21.09 17.00 19.94
N PHE A 353 20.85 17.65 21.08
CA PHE A 353 20.00 17.11 22.14
C PHE A 353 18.58 16.74 21.65
N GLY A 354 18.04 17.49 20.68
CA GLY A 354 16.70 17.25 20.14
C GLY A 354 16.54 15.94 19.36
N GLU A 355 17.63 15.29 18.96
CA GLU A 355 17.58 14.00 18.23
C GLU A 355 17.49 12.80 19.18
N LEU A 356 17.77 12.99 20.48
CA LEU A 356 17.65 11.97 21.51
C LEU A 356 16.20 11.85 22.01
N GLN A 357 15.30 11.44 21.13
CA GLN A 357 13.90 11.23 21.47
C GLN A 357 13.68 9.87 22.16
N SER A 358 12.78 9.82 23.15
CA SER A 358 12.43 8.57 23.85
C SER A 358 12.03 7.45 22.89
N THR A 359 11.27 7.78 21.85
CA THR A 359 10.83 6.82 20.81
C THR A 359 11.97 6.31 19.94
N ALA A 360 13.01 7.12 19.71
CA ALA A 360 14.19 6.71 18.96
C ALA A 360 15.05 5.74 19.80
N ILE A 361 15.21 6.04 21.09
CA ILE A 361 15.93 5.19 22.05
C ILE A 361 15.20 3.87 22.24
N GLU A 362 13.88 3.90 22.39
CA GLU A 362 13.03 2.71 22.48
C GLU A 362 13.17 1.83 21.23
N ARG A 363 12.94 2.39 20.05
CA ARG A 363 13.04 1.65 18.78
C ARG A 363 14.43 1.05 18.60
N PHE A 364 15.47 1.78 18.99
CA PHE A 364 16.83 1.30 18.91
C PHE A 364 17.08 0.15 19.89
N LEU A 365 16.88 0.34 21.20
CA LEU A 365 17.19 -0.67 22.22
C LEU A 365 16.30 -1.92 22.14
N LEU A 366 15.05 -1.76 21.69
CA LEU A 366 14.07 -2.84 21.64
C LEU A 366 13.93 -3.50 20.26
N SER A 367 14.62 -3.00 19.23
CA SER A 367 14.58 -3.55 17.87
C SER A 367 14.82 -5.07 17.88
N PRO A 368 14.03 -5.88 17.15
CA PRO A 368 14.23 -7.32 17.07
C PRO A 368 15.50 -7.72 16.28
N TYR A 369 16.15 -6.77 15.61
CA TYR A 369 17.25 -7.02 14.67
C TYR A 369 18.64 -7.06 15.33
N HIS A 370 18.73 -6.86 16.65
CA HIS A 370 19.98 -7.03 17.39
C HIS A 370 19.75 -7.78 18.70
N SER A 371 20.84 -8.33 19.25
CA SER A 371 20.82 -9.04 20.53
C SER A 371 19.69 -10.09 20.61
N THR A 372 19.53 -10.88 19.55
CA THR A 372 18.40 -11.82 19.35
C THR A 372 18.29 -12.90 20.43
N THR A 373 19.38 -13.17 21.14
CA THR A 373 19.45 -14.13 22.25
C THR A 373 18.98 -13.53 23.59
N GLN A 374 18.80 -12.21 23.68
CA GLN A 374 18.42 -11.52 24.90
C GLN A 374 16.93 -11.17 24.91
N THR A 375 16.28 -11.40 26.05
CA THR A 375 14.91 -10.94 26.25
C THR A 375 14.85 -9.41 26.34
N ARG A 376 13.68 -8.83 26.07
CA ARG A 376 13.42 -7.39 26.23
C ARG A 376 13.91 -6.87 27.59
N LYS A 377 13.50 -7.52 28.69
CA LYS A 377 13.98 -7.26 30.05
C LYS A 377 15.50 -7.30 30.21
N MET A 378 16.18 -8.28 29.60
CA MET A 378 17.64 -8.40 29.68
C MET A 378 18.33 -7.24 28.98
N ARG A 379 17.85 -6.85 27.78
CA ARG A 379 18.40 -5.73 27.01
C ARG A 379 18.26 -4.41 27.77
N LEU A 380 17.08 -4.14 28.33
CA LEU A 380 16.85 -2.95 29.16
C LEU A 380 17.70 -2.96 30.44
N SER A 381 17.85 -4.12 31.09
CA SER A 381 18.68 -4.26 32.29
C SER A 381 20.17 -4.04 31.99
N ALA A 382 20.66 -4.50 30.84
CA ALA A 382 22.04 -4.28 30.39
C ALA A 382 22.27 -2.79 30.06
N ALA A 383 21.36 -2.17 29.31
CA ALA A 383 21.43 -0.75 28.97
C ALA A 383 21.38 0.13 30.24
N LEU A 384 20.53 -0.19 31.21
CA LEU A 384 20.44 0.57 32.45
C LEU A 384 21.74 0.53 33.26
N LYS A 385 22.46 -0.60 33.24
CA LYS A 385 23.78 -0.70 33.91
C LYS A 385 24.83 0.19 33.24
N GLN A 386 24.78 0.33 31.92
CA GLN A 386 25.70 1.19 31.15
C GLN A 386 25.37 2.68 31.35
N TRP A 387 24.09 3.03 31.34
CA TRP A 387 23.61 4.42 31.34
C TRP A 387 23.23 4.97 32.73
N HIS A 388 23.47 4.24 33.81
CA HIS A 388 23.23 4.76 35.16
C HIS A 388 24.12 5.97 35.43
N LEU A 389 23.52 7.12 35.77
CA LEU A 389 24.22 8.41 35.83
C LEU A 389 25.46 8.39 36.74
N ASP A 390 25.38 7.74 37.90
CA ASP A 390 26.52 7.62 38.83
C ASP A 390 27.65 6.75 38.25
N ALA A 391 27.32 5.65 37.58
CA ALA A 391 28.32 4.78 36.96
C ALA A 391 28.97 5.48 35.77
N PHE A 392 28.18 6.18 34.96
CA PHE A 392 28.64 6.96 33.82
C PHE A 392 29.57 8.11 34.28
N THR A 393 29.16 8.87 35.29
CA THR A 393 29.95 9.99 35.82
C THR A 393 31.26 9.50 36.44
N ARG A 394 31.24 8.36 37.15
CA ARG A 394 32.46 7.76 37.70
C ARG A 394 33.45 7.30 36.64
N LEU A 395 32.97 6.82 35.49
CA LEU A 395 33.83 6.30 34.42
C LEU A 395 34.37 7.40 33.51
N PHE A 396 33.55 8.40 33.17
CA PHE A 396 33.88 9.39 32.14
C PHE A 396 33.96 10.81 32.64
N GLY A 397 33.55 11.09 33.89
CA GLY A 397 33.39 12.46 34.42
C GLY A 397 34.62 13.34 34.27
N ASP A 398 35.81 12.78 34.45
CA ASP A 398 37.09 13.51 34.33
C ASP A 398 37.58 13.66 32.88
N ARG A 399 37.03 12.87 31.96
CA ARG A 399 37.37 12.88 30.53
C ARG A 399 36.45 13.76 29.70
N LEU A 400 35.33 14.25 30.26
CA LEU A 400 34.36 15.06 29.51
C LEU A 400 34.89 16.47 29.26
N GLU A 401 34.66 17.00 28.06
CA GLU A 401 34.90 18.40 27.74
C GLU A 401 33.98 19.31 28.57
N GLU A 402 34.55 20.31 29.27
CA GLU A 402 33.79 21.17 30.18
C GLU A 402 32.66 21.93 29.48
N SER A 403 32.85 22.30 28.20
CA SER A 403 31.84 22.96 27.36
C SER A 403 30.61 22.08 27.09
N HIS A 404 30.79 20.76 27.01
CA HIS A 404 29.75 19.79 26.69
C HIS A 404 29.25 19.00 27.91
N ARG A 405 29.94 19.11 29.05
CA ARG A 405 29.68 18.32 30.26
C ARG A 405 28.22 18.35 30.69
N THR A 406 27.62 19.55 30.81
CA THR A 406 26.21 19.68 31.22
C THR A 406 25.25 19.06 30.21
N ALA A 407 25.51 19.22 28.90
CA ALA A 407 24.68 18.65 27.85
C ALA A 407 24.77 17.11 27.84
N ILE A 408 25.97 16.55 27.99
CA ILE A 408 26.21 15.10 28.06
C ILE A 408 25.51 14.49 29.28
N LEU A 409 25.68 15.08 30.46
CA LEU A 409 25.04 14.56 31.68
C LEU A 409 23.51 14.64 31.61
N THR A 410 22.97 15.72 31.03
CA THR A 410 21.53 15.85 30.82
C THR A 410 21.00 14.81 29.84
N ALA A 411 21.71 14.57 28.74
CA ALA A 411 21.39 13.55 27.76
C ALA A 411 21.48 12.12 28.34
N ALA A 412 22.54 11.83 29.09
CA ALA A 412 22.68 10.54 29.79
C ALA A 412 21.55 10.32 30.81
N HIS A 413 21.18 11.35 31.56
CA HIS A 413 20.04 11.30 32.48
C HIS A 413 18.72 11.02 31.74
N MET A 414 18.49 11.65 30.59
CA MET A 414 17.31 11.39 29.76
C MET A 414 17.26 9.95 29.25
N VAL A 415 18.37 9.44 28.70
CA VAL A 415 18.49 8.04 28.26
C VAL A 415 18.18 7.08 29.41
N MET A 416 18.76 7.32 30.59
CA MET A 416 18.49 6.53 31.79
C MET A 416 16.99 6.54 32.13
N HIS A 417 16.36 7.71 32.12
CA HIS A 417 14.94 7.84 32.47
C HIS A 417 14.04 7.12 31.46
N THR A 418 14.33 7.22 30.15
CA THR A 418 13.62 6.45 29.11
C THR A 418 13.77 4.95 29.35
N ILE A 419 14.96 4.45 29.70
CA ILE A 419 15.17 3.02 29.97
C ILE A 419 14.38 2.56 31.20
N VAL A 420 14.33 3.38 32.26
CA VAL A 420 13.54 3.09 33.47
C VAL A 420 12.05 3.04 33.17
N GLU A 421 11.55 3.99 32.38
CA GLU A 421 10.16 4.06 31.91
C GLU A 421 9.80 2.80 31.11
N LEU A 422 10.58 2.45 30.08
CA LEU A 422 10.37 1.25 29.26
C LEU A 422 10.39 -0.05 30.07
N ARG A 423 11.22 -0.10 31.12
CA ARG A 423 11.26 -1.25 32.04
C ARG A 423 10.03 -1.31 32.94
N SER A 424 9.51 -0.16 33.37
CA SER A 424 8.31 -0.08 34.20
C SER A 424 7.07 -0.56 33.43
N GLU A 425 6.97 -0.20 32.15
CA GLU A 425 5.91 -0.66 31.24
C GLU A 425 5.96 -2.18 31.01
N GLU A 426 7.16 -2.79 30.95
CA GLU A 426 7.32 -4.24 30.82
C GLU A 426 6.87 -5.01 32.08
N THR A 427 6.85 -4.34 33.24
CA THR A 427 6.39 -4.91 34.51
C THR A 427 4.93 -4.61 34.84
N GLY A 428 4.21 -3.90 33.95
CA GLY A 428 2.77 -3.70 34.07
C GLY A 428 1.99 -5.00 33.90
N PRO A 429 0.88 -5.20 34.64
CA PRO A 429 0.14 -6.46 34.72
C PRO A 429 -0.51 -6.93 33.41
#